data_AF-A0A3C1UIY6-F1
#
_entry.id   AF-A0A3C1UIY6-F1
#
_cell.length_a   1.000
_cell.length_b   1.000
_cell.length_c   1.000
_cell.angle_alpha   90.00
_cell.angle_beta   90.00
_cell.angle_gamma   90.00
#
_symmetry.space_group_name_H-M   'P 1'
#
loop_
_entity.id
_entity.type
_entity.pdbx_description
1 polymer ?
#
loop_
_entity_poly.entity_id
_entity_poly.type
_entity_poly.pdbx_seq_one_letter_code
_entity_poly.pdbx_strand_id
1 'polypeptide(L)'
;MMNIEQLLGKDYRKKLIYGLDIWLPLALFGIVMFLILPMPAFLLDGALALSIALSLLMLLVILYLKDSADFTGFPTMLLMATLFRLSLNVASTRLILLDAYAGNIIEAFGNFVVRG
;
A
#
# COMPACT_ATOMS: atom_id res chain seq x y z
N MET A 1 -51.27 25.41 12.79
CA MET A 1 -50.01 24.83 13.32
C MET A 1 -49.43 23.95 12.23
N MET A 2 -48.34 24.38 11.58
CA MET A 2 -47.73 23.67 10.47
C MET A 2 -46.43 23.01 10.96
N ASN A 3 -46.37 21.69 10.88
CA ASN A 3 -45.30 20.88 11.46
C ASN A 3 -43.95 21.13 10.76
N ILE A 4 -42.94 21.41 11.59
CA ILE A 4 -41.58 21.82 11.22
C ILE A 4 -40.78 20.65 10.60
N GLU A 5 -41.32 19.42 10.64
CA GLU A 5 -40.71 18.20 10.11
C GLU A 5 -40.74 18.08 8.58
N GLN A 6 -41.55 18.88 7.86
CA GLN A 6 -41.66 18.81 6.40
C GLN A 6 -40.62 19.65 5.64
N LEU A 7 -39.81 20.46 6.33
CA LEU A 7 -38.85 21.38 5.70
C LEU A 7 -37.41 20.84 5.57
N LEU A 8 -37.08 19.67 6.13
CA LEU A 8 -35.68 19.21 6.23
C LEU A 8 -35.42 17.75 5.78
N GLY A 9 -36.25 17.18 4.88
CA GLY A 9 -36.26 15.72 4.69
C GLY A 9 -35.56 15.13 3.45
N LYS A 10 -35.46 15.83 2.32
CA LYS A 10 -35.20 15.15 1.03
C LYS A 10 -34.13 15.80 0.14
N ASP A 11 -34.09 17.12 0.06
CA ASP A 11 -33.19 17.81 -0.87
C ASP A 11 -31.73 17.91 -0.39
N TYR A 12 -31.51 18.04 0.92
CA TYR A 12 -30.15 18.05 1.50
C TYR A 12 -29.44 16.70 1.37
N ARG A 13 -30.18 15.57 1.41
CA ARG A 13 -29.59 14.24 1.22
C ARG A 13 -29.11 14.01 -0.22
N LYS A 14 -29.83 14.51 -1.23
CA LYS A 14 -29.35 14.44 -2.62
C LYS A 14 -28.11 15.30 -2.84
N LYS A 15 -28.07 16.51 -2.28
CA LYS A 15 -26.90 17.40 -2.45
C LYS A 15 -25.65 16.89 -1.72
N LEU A 16 -25.80 16.14 -0.62
CA LEU A 16 -24.70 15.44 0.05
C LEU A 16 -24.19 14.22 -0.73
N ILE A 17 -25.10 13.43 -1.34
CA ILE A 17 -24.72 12.22 -2.10
C ILE A 17 -24.03 12.60 -3.42
N TYR A 18 -24.49 13.65 -4.11
CA TYR A 18 -23.89 14.11 -5.38
C TYR A 18 -22.47 14.69 -5.23
N GLY A 19 -22.10 15.22 -4.05
CA GLY A 19 -20.72 15.62 -3.78
C GLY A 19 -19.81 14.41 -3.64
N LEU A 20 -20.24 13.39 -2.89
CA LEU A 20 -19.47 12.16 -2.70
C LEU A 20 -19.33 11.35 -4.00
N ASP A 21 -20.34 11.41 -4.87
CA ASP A 21 -20.39 10.69 -6.16
C ASP A 21 -19.31 11.13 -7.15
N ILE A 22 -18.74 12.34 -7.03
CA ILE A 22 -17.61 12.77 -7.89
C ILE A 22 -16.26 12.61 -7.20
N TRP A 23 -16.21 12.85 -5.88
CA TRP A 23 -14.99 12.75 -5.09
C TRP A 23 -14.51 11.31 -4.98
N LEU A 24 -15.42 10.35 -4.84
CA LEU A 24 -15.10 8.93 -4.76
C LEU A 24 -14.44 8.41 -6.05
N PRO A 25 -15.03 8.55 -7.25
CA PRO A 25 -14.38 8.13 -8.48
C PRO A 25 -13.16 8.97 -8.84
N LEU A 26 -13.07 10.26 -8.49
CA LEU A 26 -11.85 11.05 -8.72
C LEU A 26 -10.68 10.56 -7.84
N ALA A 27 -10.95 10.23 -6.58
CA ALA A 27 -9.98 9.61 -5.69
C ALA A 27 -9.57 8.21 -6.21
N LEU A 28 -10.53 7.42 -6.69
CA LEU A 28 -10.27 6.12 -7.33
C LEU A 28 -9.41 6.28 -8.58
N PHE A 29 -9.72 7.25 -9.44
CA PHE A 29 -8.98 7.55 -10.66
C PHE A 29 -7.57 8.05 -10.34
N GLY A 30 -7.38 8.82 -9.27
CA GLY A 30 -6.07 9.23 -8.75
C GLY A 30 -5.22 8.04 -8.28
N ILE A 31 -5.85 7.06 -7.61
CA ILE A 31 -5.19 5.80 -7.20
C ILE A 31 -4.78 4.98 -8.42
N VAL A 32 -5.66 4.86 -9.43
CA VAL A 32 -5.34 4.20 -10.70
C VAL A 32 -4.25 4.96 -11.46
N MET A 33 -4.27 6.30 -11.44
CA MET A 33 -3.22 7.12 -12.06
C MET A 33 -1.86 6.95 -11.39
N PHE A 34 -1.81 6.78 -10.07
CA PHE A 34 -0.59 6.41 -9.36
C PHE A 34 -0.09 5.00 -9.75
N LEU A 35 -1.02 4.09 -10.07
CA LEU A 35 -0.74 2.80 -10.71
C LEU A 35 -0.31 2.96 -12.18
N ILE A 36 -0.52 4.11 -12.81
CA ILE A 36 -0.07 4.45 -14.18
C ILE A 36 1.25 5.25 -14.15
N LEU A 37 1.58 5.96 -13.06
CA LEU A 37 2.83 6.70 -12.95
C LEU A 37 4.01 5.72 -12.79
N PRO A 38 4.96 5.72 -13.74
CA PRO A 38 6.12 4.84 -13.67
C PRO A 38 7.00 5.22 -12.48
N MET A 39 7.09 4.31 -11.51
CA MET A 39 8.10 4.37 -10.47
C MET A 39 9.46 4.05 -11.10
N PRO A 40 10.47 4.92 -10.98
CA PRO A 40 11.79 4.62 -11.53
C PRO A 40 12.40 3.42 -10.80
N ALA A 41 13.03 2.52 -11.54
CA ALA A 41 13.59 1.26 -11.04
C ALA A 41 14.54 1.44 -9.83
N PHE A 42 15.29 2.54 -9.77
CA PHE A 42 16.20 2.85 -8.66
C PHE A 42 15.47 3.00 -7.30
N LEU A 43 14.30 3.65 -7.30
CA LEU A 43 13.49 3.82 -6.08
C LEU A 43 12.90 2.48 -5.64
N LEU A 44 12.51 1.63 -6.60
CA LEU A 44 12.01 0.29 -6.33
C LEU A 44 13.10 -0.60 -5.70
N ASP A 45 14.30 -0.62 -6.28
CA ASP A 45 15.45 -1.34 -5.72
C ASP A 45 15.73 -0.90 -4.26
N GLY A 46 15.80 0.40 -4.00
CA GLY A 46 16.02 0.91 -2.65
C GLY A 46 14.93 0.51 -1.66
N ALA A 47 13.67 0.57 -2.09
CA ALA A 47 12.54 0.19 -1.25
C ALA A 47 12.46 -1.32 -1.00
N LEU A 48 12.83 -2.16 -1.98
CA LEU A 48 12.95 -3.61 -1.80
C LEU A 48 14.06 -3.98 -0.82
N ALA A 49 15.23 -3.35 -0.94
CA ALA A 49 16.31 -3.53 0.03
C ALA A 49 15.83 -3.18 1.46
N LEU A 50 15.12 -2.06 1.60
CA LEU A 50 14.53 -1.64 2.88
C LEU A 50 13.50 -2.65 3.40
N SER A 51 12.65 -3.20 2.53
CA SER A 51 11.65 -4.22 2.90
C SER A 51 12.30 -5.47 3.49
N ILE A 52 13.39 -5.95 2.86
CA ILE A 52 14.15 -7.11 3.34
C ILE A 52 14.83 -6.76 4.67
N ALA A 53 15.47 -5.60 4.77
CA ALA A 53 16.13 -5.15 5.99
C ALA A 53 15.16 -5.03 7.17
N LEU A 54 13.98 -4.42 6.97
CA LEU A 54 12.93 -4.32 7.99
C LEU A 54 12.40 -5.69 8.40
N SER A 55 12.27 -6.62 7.46
CA SER A 55 11.84 -7.99 7.76
C SER A 55 12.84 -8.72 8.65
N LEU A 56 14.14 -8.56 8.38
CA LEU A 56 15.22 -9.13 9.20
C LEU A 56 15.33 -8.42 10.56
N LEU A 57 15.14 -7.11 10.61
CA LEU A 57 15.11 -6.35 11.86
C LEU A 57 13.97 -6.82 12.76
N MET A 58 12.76 -6.96 12.22
CA MET A 58 11.62 -7.50 12.97
C MET A 58 11.91 -8.93 13.46
N LEU A 59 12.49 -9.79 12.61
CA LEU A 59 12.90 -11.13 13.01
C LEU A 59 13.84 -11.09 14.22
N LEU A 60 14.87 -10.24 14.16
CA LEU A 60 15.84 -10.10 15.26
C LEU A 60 15.18 -9.58 16.54
N VAL A 61 14.28 -8.59 16.43
CA VAL A 61 13.53 -8.04 17.56
C VAL A 61 12.68 -9.13 18.22
N ILE A 62 11.98 -9.95 17.43
CA ILE A 62 11.17 -11.07 17.95
C ILE A 62 12.04 -12.10 18.66
N LEU A 63 13.22 -12.42 18.11
CA LEU A 63 14.14 -13.39 18.70
C LEU A 63 14.76 -12.89 20.02
N TYR A 64 14.85 -11.58 20.24
CA TYR A 64 15.40 -10.97 21.46
C TYR A 64 14.34 -10.64 22.52
N LEU A 65 13.06 -10.61 22.17
CA LEU A 65 11.98 -10.36 23.12
C LEU A 65 11.86 -11.51 24.13
N LYS A 66 11.93 -11.18 25.42
CA LYS A 66 12.01 -12.15 26.52
C LYS A 66 10.66 -12.50 27.13
N ASP A 67 9.67 -11.60 27.02
CA ASP A 67 8.30 -11.77 27.51
C ASP A 67 7.27 -11.35 26.46
N SER A 68 6.16 -12.09 26.37
CA SER A 68 5.08 -11.91 25.37
C SER A 68 4.14 -10.74 25.66
N ALA A 69 4.29 -10.04 26.80
CA ALA A 69 3.46 -8.89 27.19
C ALA A 69 3.90 -7.56 26.54
N ASP A 70 5.16 -7.42 26.13
CA ASP A 70 5.67 -6.25 25.40
C ASP A 70 5.27 -6.25 23.90
N PHE A 71 4.48 -7.25 23.49
CA PHE A 71 4.17 -7.58 22.10
C PHE A 71 2.99 -6.79 21.51
N THR A 72 2.41 -5.83 22.23
CA THR A 72 1.27 -5.04 21.75
C THR A 72 1.61 -4.20 20.51
N GLY A 73 2.86 -3.80 20.32
CA GLY A 73 3.32 -3.12 19.11
C GLY A 73 3.60 -4.04 17.91
N PHE A 74 3.74 -5.35 18.12
CA PHE A 74 4.15 -6.29 17.08
C PHE A 74 3.11 -6.46 15.96
N PRO A 75 1.82 -6.72 16.24
CA PRO A 75 0.81 -6.88 15.20
C PRO A 75 0.73 -5.67 14.26
N THR A 76 0.84 -4.46 14.83
CA THR A 76 0.81 -3.21 14.06
C THR A 76 2.05 -3.06 13.19
N MET A 77 3.26 -3.33 13.72
CA MET A 77 4.50 -3.30 12.93
C MET A 77 4.48 -4.34 11.80
N LEU A 78 3.99 -5.55 12.08
CA LEU A 78 3.85 -6.61 11.09
C LEU A 78 2.85 -6.23 9.99
N LEU A 79 1.71 -5.63 10.36
CA LEU A 79 0.72 -5.12 9.41
C LEU A 79 1.32 -4.05 8.50
N MET A 80 2.00 -3.05 9.07
CA MET A 80 2.66 -1.98 8.32
C MET A 80 3.71 -2.55 7.34
N ALA A 81 4.57 -3.44 7.81
CA ALA A 81 5.58 -4.08 6.96
C ALA A 81 4.97 -4.96 5.86
N THR A 82 3.82 -5.58 6.13
CA THR A 82 3.09 -6.38 5.14
C THR A 82 2.44 -5.49 4.08
N LEU A 83 1.82 -4.36 4.47
CA LEU A 83 1.27 -3.39 3.52
C LEU A 83 2.35 -2.75 2.65
N PHE A 84 3.51 -2.43 3.24
CA PHE A 84 4.68 -1.97 2.50
C PHE A 84 5.15 -3.02 1.48
N ARG A 85 5.23 -4.30 1.89
CA ARG A 85 5.53 -5.39 0.96
C ARG A 85 4.49 -5.49 -0.16
N LEU A 86 3.21 -5.38 0.14
CA LEU A 86 2.15 -5.46 -0.87
C LEU A 86 2.28 -4.34 -1.91
N SER A 87 2.55 -3.11 -1.49
CA SER A 87 2.71 -1.98 -2.41
C SER A 87 3.93 -2.14 -3.33
N LEU A 88 5.06 -2.61 -2.79
CA LEU A 88 6.26 -2.87 -3.59
C LEU A 88 6.05 -4.01 -4.59
N ASN A 89 5.31 -5.06 -4.24
CA ASN A 89 4.99 -6.13 -5.17
C ASN A 89 4.11 -5.63 -6.34
N VAL A 90 3.10 -4.81 -6.08
CA VAL A 90 2.27 -4.21 -7.13
C VAL A 90 3.09 -3.26 -8.03
N ALA A 91 3.98 -2.46 -7.44
CA ALA A 91 4.88 -1.60 -8.21
C ALA A 91 5.88 -2.42 -9.07
N SER A 92 6.41 -3.51 -8.51
CA SER A 92 7.35 -4.40 -9.21
C SER A 92 6.70 -5.09 -10.39
N THR A 93 5.52 -5.67 -10.23
CA THR A 93 4.83 -6.37 -11.34
C THR A 93 4.48 -5.41 -12.46
N ARG A 94 4.04 -4.20 -12.14
CA ARG A 94 3.85 -3.15 -13.15
C ARG A 94 5.14 -2.84 -13.90
N LEU A 95 6.24 -2.63 -13.18
CA LEU A 95 7.53 -2.28 -13.79
C LEU A 95 8.08 -3.42 -14.67
N ILE A 96 7.96 -4.67 -14.21
CA ILE A 96 8.28 -5.87 -14.99
C ILE A 96 7.46 -5.93 -16.28
N LEU A 97 6.15 -5.69 -16.20
CA LEU A 97 5.25 -5.82 -17.35
C LEU A 97 5.36 -4.67 -18.35
N LEU A 98 5.74 -3.47 -17.92
CA LEU A 98 5.86 -2.30 -18.80
C LEU A 98 7.25 -2.17 -19.41
N ASP A 99 8.30 -2.31 -18.60
CA ASP A 99 9.67 -1.98 -19.01
C ASP A 99 10.55 -3.23 -19.19
N ALA A 100 10.01 -4.43 -18.94
CA ALA A 100 10.76 -5.71 -18.93
C ALA A 100 11.99 -5.70 -18.01
N TYR A 101 12.08 -4.70 -17.13
CA TYR A 101 13.20 -4.47 -16.22
C TYR A 101 12.66 -3.95 -14.90
N ALA A 102 13.04 -4.59 -13.80
CA ALA A 102 12.46 -4.33 -12.48
C ALA A 102 13.46 -3.74 -11.47
N GLY A 103 14.68 -3.47 -11.91
CA GLY A 103 15.79 -3.12 -11.02
C GLY A 103 16.76 -4.28 -10.80
N ASN A 104 17.94 -3.93 -10.32
CA ASN A 104 19.08 -4.83 -10.16
C ASN A 104 18.86 -5.86 -9.06
N ILE A 105 18.12 -5.51 -8.00
CA ILE A 105 17.86 -6.45 -6.91
C ILE A 105 16.98 -7.58 -7.41
N ILE A 106 15.87 -7.27 -8.08
CA ILE A 106 14.98 -8.29 -8.64
C ILE A 106 15.72 -9.15 -9.68
N GLU A 107 16.52 -8.54 -10.56
CA GLU A 107 17.30 -9.27 -11.56
C GLU A 107 18.36 -10.19 -10.91
N ALA A 108 19.08 -9.71 -9.89
CA ALA A 108 20.06 -10.50 -9.16
C ALA A 108 19.39 -11.67 -8.42
N PHE A 109 18.26 -11.43 -7.75
CA PHE A 109 17.47 -12.48 -7.10
C PHE A 109 16.92 -13.50 -8.11
N GLY A 110 16.42 -13.04 -9.26
CA GLY A 110 15.94 -13.92 -10.32
C GLY A 110 17.04 -14.80 -10.89
N ASN A 111 18.22 -14.23 -11.17
CA ASN A 111 19.38 -14.99 -11.60
C ASN A 111 19.85 -16.00 -10.53
N PHE A 112 19.86 -15.60 -9.26
CA PHE A 112 20.28 -16.47 -8.16
C PHE A 112 19.30 -17.64 -7.91
N VAL A 113 17.99 -17.39 -7.94
CA VAL A 113 16.96 -18.39 -7.63
C VAL A 113 16.67 -19.32 -8.81
N VAL A 114 16.70 -18.81 -10.06
CA VAL A 114 16.27 -19.57 -11.25
C VAL A 114 17.43 -20.28 -11.95
N ARG A 115 18.69 -19.84 -11.74
CA ARG A 115 19.88 -20.47 -12.33
C ARG A 115 20.60 -21.41 -11.35
N GLY A 116 19.99 -21.68 -10.19
CA GLY A 116 20.41 -22.67 -9.20
C GLY A 116 19.65 -23.98 -9.34
#